data_AF-A0A151RDY6-F1
#
_entry.id   AF-A0A151RDY6-F1
#
_cell.length_a   1.000
_cell.length_b   1.000
_cell.length_c   1.000
_cell.angle_alpha   90.00
_cell.angle_beta   90.00
_cell.angle_gamma   90.00
#
_symmetry.space_group_name_H-M   'P 1'
#
loop_
_entity.id
_entity.type
_entity.pdbx_description
1 polymer ?
#
loop_
_entity_poly.entity_id
_entity_poly.type
_entity_poly.pdbx_seq_one_letter_code
_entity_poly.pdbx_strand_id
1 'polypeptide(L)'
;MLVDTLEESIRMICRFIRADKDASSLIHKGPRETQVKLQDPADSEFLMEIQAELRKKEKRLNEFLKSRSSILKKFQKHEEGGRDHFLYLFPRGDMKLIWRVLNMSKITRDQLAWCRNKLNNINFVNRRIHIEPSFLLFPCQ
;
A
#
# COMPACT_ATOMS: atom_id res chain seq x y z
N MET A 1 12.76 -1.61 25.09
CA MET A 1 12.54 -0.15 25.31
C MET A 1 12.51 0.64 24.01
N LEU A 2 13.61 0.85 23.28
CA LEU A 2 13.57 1.69 22.06
C LEU A 2 12.66 1.14 20.95
N VAL A 3 12.74 -0.16 20.65
CA VAL A 3 11.91 -0.81 19.62
C VAL A 3 10.43 -0.71 19.98
N ASP A 4 10.08 -0.94 21.25
CA ASP A 4 8.69 -0.84 21.73
C ASP A 4 8.17 0.61 21.64
N THR A 5 9.01 1.59 21.98
CA THR A 5 8.68 3.01 21.84
C THR A 5 8.47 3.40 20.38
N LEU A 6 9.31 2.91 19.46
CA LEU A 6 9.15 3.14 18.03
C LEU A 6 7.88 2.47 17.51
N GLU A 7 7.59 1.22 17.91
CA GLU A 7 6.37 0.52 17.51
C GLU A 7 5.12 1.30 17.96
N GLU A 8 5.07 1.76 19.21
CA GLU A 8 3.92 2.53 19.71
C GLU A 8 3.82 3.90 19.04
N SER A 9 4.94 4.56 18.76
CA SER A 9 4.97 5.84 18.04
C SER A 9 4.38 5.68 16.63
N ILE A 10 4.81 4.67 15.88
CA ILE A 10 4.27 4.39 14.55
C ILE A 10 2.78 4.00 14.66
N ARG A 11 2.39 3.24 15.69
CA ARG A 11 0.98 2.88 15.95
C ARG A 11 0.10 4.11 16.18
N MET A 12 0.55 5.08 16.97
CA MET A 12 -0.17 6.32 17.21
C MET A 12 -0.34 7.15 15.93
N ILE A 13 0.75 7.37 15.18
CA ILE A 13 0.72 8.09 13.88
C ILE A 13 -0.28 7.41 12.92
N CYS A 14 -0.23 6.08 12.87
CA CYS A 14 -1.14 5.26 12.08
C CYS A 14 -2.62 5.45 12.44
N ARG A 15 -2.96 5.49 13.73
CA ARG A 15 -4.33 5.76 14.19
C ARG A 15 -4.77 7.16 13.77
N PHE A 16 -3.91 8.15 13.93
CA PHE A 16 -4.18 9.53 13.54
C PHE A 16 -4.48 9.67 12.04
N ILE A 17 -3.63 9.11 11.17
CA ILE A 17 -3.82 9.13 9.71
C ILE A 17 -5.15 8.48 9.31
N ARG A 18 -5.58 7.40 9.99
CA ARG A 18 -6.87 6.76 9.71
C ARG A 18 -8.05 7.67 10.06
N ALA A 19 -8.02 8.27 11.25
CA ALA A 19 -9.08 9.17 11.70
C ALA A 19 -9.22 10.38 10.74
N ASP A 20 -8.10 10.97 10.32
CA ASP A 20 -8.07 12.05 9.34
C ASP A 20 -8.62 11.62 7.97
N LYS A 21 -8.22 10.43 7.50
CA LYS A 21 -8.69 9.90 6.22
C LYS A 21 -10.20 9.67 6.21
N ASP A 22 -10.77 9.11 7.28
CA ASP A 22 -12.20 8.85 7.36
C ASP A 22 -13.01 10.17 7.32
N ALA A 23 -12.47 11.26 7.90
CA ALA A 23 -13.02 12.60 7.75
C ALA A 23 -12.90 13.16 6.31
N SER A 24 -11.79 12.87 5.61
CA SER A 24 -11.55 13.31 4.22
C SER A 24 -12.26 12.48 3.14
N SER A 25 -12.77 11.30 3.49
CA SER A 25 -13.29 10.30 2.54
C SER A 25 -14.53 10.76 1.76
N LEU A 26 -15.16 11.87 2.19
CA LEU A 26 -16.23 12.56 1.46
C LEU A 26 -15.76 13.27 0.18
N ILE A 27 -14.45 13.34 -0.12
CA ILE A 27 -13.88 14.18 -1.20
C ILE A 27 -12.93 13.43 -2.15
N HIS A 28 -12.98 12.10 -2.27
CA HIS A 28 -12.13 11.41 -3.25
C HIS A 28 -12.74 11.44 -4.66
N LYS A 29 -12.39 12.50 -5.41
CA LYS A 29 -12.51 12.56 -6.88
C LYS A 29 -11.78 11.37 -7.50
N GLY A 30 -12.44 10.72 -8.46
CA GLY A 30 -11.99 9.50 -9.14
C GLY A 30 -10.65 9.62 -9.87
N PRO A 31 -10.20 8.52 -10.52
CA PRO A 31 -8.92 8.49 -11.20
C PRO A 31 -8.88 9.59 -12.26
N ARG A 32 -8.00 10.57 -12.09
CA ARG A 32 -7.64 11.45 -13.21
C ARG A 32 -6.67 10.65 -14.05
N GLU A 33 -7.05 10.31 -15.28
CA GLU A 33 -6.13 9.78 -16.27
C GLU A 33 -5.03 10.81 -16.49
N THR A 34 -3.94 10.66 -15.74
CA THR A 34 -2.73 11.46 -15.93
C THR A 34 -1.97 10.73 -17.01
N GLN A 35 -1.81 11.35 -18.20
CA GLN A 35 -0.96 10.78 -19.23
C GLN A 35 0.48 10.73 -18.70
N VAL A 36 0.94 9.55 -18.33
CA VAL A 36 2.30 9.31 -17.85
C VAL A 36 3.23 9.37 -19.04
N LYS A 37 4.15 10.34 -19.06
CA LYS A 37 5.19 10.41 -20.08
C LYS A 37 6.33 9.48 -19.68
N LEU A 38 6.47 8.36 -20.39
CA LEU A 38 7.62 7.47 -20.25
C LEU A 38 8.89 8.17 -20.74
N GLN A 39 10.01 7.98 -20.04
CA GLN A 39 11.32 8.43 -20.54
C GLN A 39 11.82 7.56 -21.68
N ASP A 40 11.63 6.24 -21.59
CA ASP A 40 11.91 5.28 -22.66
C ASP A 40 10.60 4.64 -23.15
N PRO A 41 10.24 4.76 -24.44
CA PRO A 41 9.07 4.08 -25.01
C PRO A 41 9.07 2.56 -24.81
N ALA A 42 10.24 1.92 -24.70
CA ALA A 42 10.37 0.48 -24.48
C ALA A 42 9.87 0.04 -23.08
N ASP A 43 9.77 0.96 -22.12
CA ASP A 43 9.30 0.68 -20.76
C ASP A 43 7.76 0.62 -20.66
N SER A 44 7.04 0.81 -21.78
CA SER A 44 5.57 0.81 -21.78
C SER A 44 4.97 -0.53 -21.33
N GLU A 45 5.48 -1.65 -21.86
CA GLU A 45 5.05 -2.98 -21.47
C GLU A 45 5.35 -3.25 -20.00
N PHE A 46 6.54 -2.82 -19.54
CA PHE A 46 6.96 -2.97 -18.15
C PHE A 46 6.06 -2.18 -17.18
N LEU A 47 5.67 -0.96 -17.55
CA LEU A 47 4.70 -0.16 -16.80
C LEU A 47 3.33 -0.85 -16.73
N MET A 48 2.83 -1.42 -17.83
CA MET A 48 1.55 -2.13 -17.83
C MET A 48 1.58 -3.37 -16.94
N GLU A 49 2.67 -4.14 -16.96
CA GLU A 49 2.88 -5.29 -16.07
C GLU A 49 2.78 -4.86 -14.59
N ILE A 50 3.49 -3.79 -14.22
CA ILE A 50 3.50 -3.28 -12.84
C ILE A 50 2.12 -2.76 -12.44
N GLN A 51 1.41 -2.06 -13.33
CA GLN A 51 0.05 -1.59 -13.07
C GLN A 51 -0.94 -2.75 -12.87
N ALA A 52 -0.82 -3.81 -13.66
CA ALA A 52 -1.65 -5.00 -13.53
C ALA A 52 -1.40 -5.72 -12.19
N GLU A 53 -0.14 -5.88 -11.80
CA GLU A 53 0.24 -6.45 -10.50
C GLU A 53 -0.21 -5.59 -9.32
N LEU A 54 -0.09 -4.25 -9.41
CA LEU A 54 -0.63 -3.34 -8.41
C LEU A 54 -2.14 -3.54 -8.22
N ARG A 55 -2.92 -3.49 -9.30
CA ARG A 55 -4.38 -3.67 -9.25
C ARG A 55 -4.77 -5.02 -8.65
N LYS A 56 -4.05 -6.08 -9.01
CA LYS A 56 -4.25 -7.43 -8.46
C LYS A 56 -3.98 -7.49 -6.96
N LYS A 57 -2.89 -6.87 -6.48
CA LYS A 57 -2.58 -6.81 -5.04
C LYS A 57 -3.55 -5.92 -4.27
N GLU A 58 -4.01 -4.80 -4.82
CA GLU A 58 -5.06 -3.96 -4.22
C GLU A 58 -6.39 -4.70 -4.10
N LYS A 59 -6.79 -5.44 -5.15
CA LYS A 59 -8.00 -6.28 -5.11
C LYS A 59 -7.90 -7.33 -4.00
N ARG A 60 -6.79 -8.07 -3.93
CA ARG A 60 -6.53 -9.06 -2.86
C ARG A 60 -6.56 -8.44 -1.47
N LEU A 61 -5.95 -7.27 -1.29
CA LEU A 61 -5.98 -6.54 -0.02
C LEU A 61 -7.41 -6.14 0.37
N ASN A 62 -8.20 -5.64 -0.58
CA ASN A 62 -9.60 -5.27 -0.32
C ASN A 62 -10.48 -6.49 0.00
N GLU A 63 -10.31 -7.61 -0.71
CA GLU A 63 -11.01 -8.86 -0.40
C GLU A 63 -10.66 -9.37 1.00
N PHE A 64 -9.37 -9.31 1.36
CA PHE A 64 -8.89 -9.65 2.69
C PHE A 64 -9.53 -8.77 3.78
N LEU A 65 -9.57 -7.45 3.57
CA LEU A 65 -10.19 -6.51 4.50
C LEU A 65 -11.71 -6.68 4.60
N LYS A 66 -12.40 -6.98 3.49
CA LYS A 66 -13.85 -7.25 3.47
C LYS A 66 -14.20 -8.55 4.18
N SER A 67 -13.43 -9.61 3.95
CA SER A 67 -13.58 -10.88 4.66
C SER A 67 -13.38 -10.68 6.16
N ARG A 68 -12.37 -9.91 6.57
CA ARG A 68 -12.17 -9.59 7.97
C ARG A 68 -13.21 -8.63 8.54
N SER A 69 -13.77 -7.68 7.79
CA SER A 69 -14.79 -6.77 8.33
C SER A 69 -16.14 -7.45 8.53
N SER A 70 -16.52 -8.38 7.66
CA SER A 70 -17.73 -9.21 7.87
C SER A 70 -17.56 -10.19 9.03
N ILE A 71 -16.33 -10.68 9.26
CA ILE A 71 -15.97 -11.54 10.40
C ILE A 71 -15.85 -10.70 11.69
N LEU A 72 -15.17 -9.55 11.67
CA LEU A 72 -14.94 -8.67 12.82
C LEU A 72 -16.24 -8.04 13.34
N LYS A 73 -17.24 -7.77 12.48
CA LYS A 73 -18.60 -7.42 12.91
C LYS A 73 -19.27 -8.51 13.76
N LYS A 74 -18.86 -9.78 13.62
CA LYS A 74 -19.31 -10.89 14.48
C LYS A 74 -18.48 -11.04 15.77
N PHE A 75 -17.22 -10.55 15.78
CA PHE A 75 -16.29 -10.66 16.90
C PHE A 75 -16.07 -9.35 17.70
N GLN A 76 -16.79 -8.28 17.37
CA GLN A 76 -16.66 -6.93 17.97
C GLN A 76 -17.08 -6.81 19.44
N LYS A 77 -17.16 -7.94 20.18
CA LYS A 77 -17.43 -7.95 21.63
C LYS A 77 -16.20 -8.27 22.49
N HIS A 78 -15.03 -8.52 21.90
CA HIS A 78 -13.80 -8.61 22.68
C HIS A 78 -12.69 -7.90 21.95
N GLU A 79 -12.18 -6.83 22.56
CA GLU A 79 -10.89 -6.27 22.22
C GLU A 79 -9.84 -7.38 22.15
N GLU A 80 -8.93 -7.31 21.17
CA GLU A 80 -7.49 -7.48 21.35
C GLU A 80 -6.82 -7.77 20.00
N GLY A 81 -5.87 -6.90 19.64
CA GLY A 81 -4.98 -7.15 18.50
C GLY A 81 -4.52 -5.90 17.77
N GLY A 82 -4.13 -4.83 18.49
CA GLY A 82 -3.55 -3.63 17.89
C GLY A 82 -2.33 -3.89 16.97
N ARG A 83 -1.70 -5.07 17.07
CA ARG A 83 -0.62 -5.54 16.18
C ARG A 83 -1.12 -5.97 14.80
N ASP A 84 -2.28 -6.60 14.70
CA ASP A 84 -2.81 -7.08 13.42
C ASP A 84 -3.23 -5.88 12.55
N HIS A 85 -3.81 -4.84 13.19
CA HIS A 85 -4.23 -3.62 12.52
C HIS A 85 -3.08 -2.81 11.88
N PHE A 86 -1.89 -2.89 12.50
CA PHE A 86 -0.65 -2.27 12.05
C PHE A 86 -0.13 -2.90 10.77
N LEU A 87 -0.13 -4.24 10.71
CA LEU A 87 0.28 -5.01 9.53
C LEU A 87 -0.56 -4.70 8.27
N TYR A 88 -1.75 -4.11 8.41
CA TYR A 88 -2.59 -3.71 7.27
C TYR A 88 -2.32 -2.30 6.76
N LEU A 89 -1.68 -1.44 7.56
CA LEU A 89 -1.40 -0.06 7.18
C LEU A 89 -0.25 0.03 6.20
N PHE A 90 0.80 -0.76 6.42
CA PHE A 90 1.99 -0.75 5.54
C PHE A 90 1.67 -1.20 4.11
N PRO A 91 1.00 -2.33 3.85
CA PRO A 91 0.67 -2.75 2.50
C PRO A 91 -0.25 -1.73 1.81
N ARG A 92 -1.20 -1.15 2.55
CA ARG A 92 -2.13 -0.14 2.01
C ARG A 92 -1.42 1.18 1.69
N GLY A 93 -0.51 1.61 2.56
CA GLY A 93 0.33 2.79 2.36
C GLY A 93 1.28 2.61 1.19
N ASP A 94 1.95 1.46 1.13
CA ASP A 94 2.88 1.08 0.06
C ASP A 94 2.18 0.99 -1.29
N MET A 95 1.05 0.30 -1.40
CA MET A 95 0.28 0.26 -2.66
C MET A 95 -0.16 1.65 -3.10
N LYS A 96 -0.61 2.51 -2.17
CA LYS A 96 -0.99 3.88 -2.50
C LYS A 96 0.21 4.73 -2.93
N LEU A 97 1.37 4.50 -2.33
CA LEU A 97 2.62 5.16 -2.72
C LEU A 97 3.04 4.73 -4.13
N ILE A 98 3.05 3.43 -4.41
CA ILE A 98 3.35 2.86 -5.72
C ILE A 98 2.36 3.41 -6.76
N TRP A 99 1.06 3.45 -6.45
CA TRP A 99 0.06 4.06 -7.32
C TRP A 99 0.38 5.52 -7.66
N ARG A 100 0.79 6.32 -6.67
CA ARG A 100 1.17 7.72 -6.91
C ARG A 100 2.40 7.84 -7.80
N VAL A 101 3.41 7.00 -7.58
CA VAL A 101 4.62 6.93 -8.41
C VAL A 101 4.27 6.59 -9.85
N LEU A 102 3.44 5.56 -10.07
CA LEU A 102 2.98 5.15 -11.40
C LEU A 102 2.10 6.20 -12.11
N ASN A 103 1.58 7.20 -11.39
CA ASN A 103 0.78 8.30 -11.94
C ASN A 103 1.53 9.64 -11.95
N MET A 104 2.86 9.64 -11.77
CA MET A 104 3.66 10.83 -11.98
C MET A 104 3.67 11.25 -13.44
N SER A 105 3.89 12.54 -13.70
CA SER A 105 3.94 13.08 -15.07
C SER A 105 5.10 12.51 -15.89
N LYS A 106 6.19 12.09 -15.23
CA LYS A 106 7.33 11.41 -15.83
C LYS A 106 7.77 10.28 -14.90
N ILE A 107 8.19 9.16 -15.48
CA ILE A 107 8.70 8.02 -14.73
C ILE A 107 9.93 7.41 -15.41
N THR A 108 10.94 7.06 -14.60
CA THR A 108 12.17 6.40 -15.06
C THR A 108 12.08 4.88 -14.92
N ARG A 109 12.95 4.16 -15.62
CA ARG A 109 13.09 2.70 -15.49
C ARG A 109 13.43 2.28 -14.07
N ASP A 110 14.29 3.03 -13.38
CA ASP A 110 14.66 2.75 -11.99
C ASP A 110 13.47 2.93 -11.03
N GLN A 111 12.62 3.93 -11.26
CA GLN A 111 11.39 4.11 -10.50
C GLN A 111 10.38 2.98 -10.76
N LEU A 112 10.31 2.45 -11.99
CA LEU A 112 9.51 1.27 -12.31
C LEU A 112 10.08 0.01 -11.64
N ALA A 113 11.39 -0.19 -11.68
CA ALA A 113 12.06 -1.30 -11.00
C ALA A 113 11.84 -1.23 -9.47
N TRP A 114 11.91 -0.02 -8.91
CA TRP A 114 11.58 0.24 -7.51
C TRP A 114 10.13 -0.15 -7.19
N CYS A 115 9.17 0.27 -8.02
CA CYS A 115 7.76 -0.11 -7.87
C CYS A 115 7.57 -1.63 -7.88
N ARG A 116 8.19 -2.34 -8.83
CA ARG A 116 8.13 -3.81 -8.92
C ARG A 116 8.68 -4.45 -7.66
N ASN A 117 9.83 -4.00 -7.19
CA ASN A 117 10.47 -4.57 -6.01
C ASN A 117 9.63 -4.32 -4.74
N LYS A 118 9.11 -3.10 -4.58
CA LYS A 118 8.17 -2.74 -3.50
C LYS A 118 6.91 -3.62 -3.52
N LEU A 119 6.34 -3.89 -4.69
CA LEU A 119 5.21 -4.81 -4.82
C LEU A 119 5.59 -6.23 -4.42
N ASN A 120 6.75 -6.74 -4.84
CA ASN A 120 7.21 -8.09 -4.54
C ASN A 120 7.38 -8.36 -3.04
N ASN A 121 7.74 -7.33 -2.27
CA ASN A 121 7.86 -7.43 -0.82
C ASN A 121 6.52 -7.61 -0.09
N ILE A 122 5.39 -7.37 -0.77
CA ILE A 122 4.05 -7.56 -0.22
C ILE A 122 3.50 -8.92 -0.65
N ASN A 123 3.60 -9.91 0.23
CA ASN A 123 3.16 -11.27 -0.03
C ASN A 123 1.87 -11.62 0.72
N PHE A 124 1.02 -12.41 0.07
CA PHE A 124 -0.23 -12.91 0.63
C PHE A 124 -0.12 -14.42 0.76
N VAL A 125 0.14 -14.90 1.97
CA VAL A 125 0.28 -16.34 2.24
C VAL A 125 -0.88 -16.78 3.13
N ASN A 126 -1.67 -17.74 2.65
CA ASN A 126 -2.90 -18.21 3.28
C ASN A 126 -3.91 -17.07 3.53
N ARG A 127 -4.05 -16.63 4.79
CA ARG A 127 -4.89 -15.53 5.26
C ARG A 127 -4.09 -14.51 6.07
N ARG A 128 -2.80 -14.35 5.75
CA ARG A 128 -1.94 -13.34 6.38
C ARG A 128 -1.19 -12.56 5.31
N ILE A 129 -0.95 -11.30 5.62
CA ILE A 129 -0.10 -10.44 4.81
C ILE A 129 1.29 -10.50 5.41
N HIS A 130 2.26 -10.87 4.58
CA HIS A 130 3.67 -10.88 4.92
C HIS A 130 4.35 -9.75 4.17
N ILE A 131 5.11 -8.93 4.89
CA ILE A 131 5.89 -7.85 4.30
C ILE A 131 7.34 -8.17 4.54
N GLU A 132 8.09 -8.38 3.47
CA GLU A 132 9.52 -8.61 3.58
C GLU A 132 10.23 -7.28 3.87
N PRO A 133 11.03 -7.21 4.96
CA PRO A 133 11.78 -6.01 5.28
C PRO A 133 12.72 -5.66 4.12
N SER A 134 12.61 -4.43 3.63
CA SER A 134 13.45 -3.94 2.54
C SER A 134 13.72 -2.45 2.73
N PHE A 135 14.99 -2.07 2.69
CA PHE A 135 15.43 -0.67 2.81
C PHE A 135 15.56 -0.02 1.44
N LEU A 136 14.57 -0.25 0.58
CA LEU A 136 14.56 0.28 -0.78
C LEU A 136 14.19 1.76 -0.76
N LEU A 137 15.20 2.62 -0.71
CA LEU A 137 15.02 4.05 -0.88
C LEU A 137 14.48 4.36 -2.29
N PHE A 138 13.62 5.36 -2.37
CA PHE A 138 13.05 5.79 -3.65
C PHE A 138 14.15 6.43 -4.52
N PRO A 139 14.29 6.04 -5.80
CA PRO A 139 15.28 6.64 -6.70
C PRO A 139 14.87 8.07 -7.11
N CYS A 140 15.70 9.05 -6.75
CA CYS A 140 15.43 10.49 -6.90
C CYS A 140 16.08 11.13 -8.15
N GLN A 141 16.33 10.37 -9.22
CA GLN A 141 16.98 10.87 -10.43
C GLN A 141 16.00 11.43 -11.46
#